data_AF-A0A976QUS7-F1
#
_entry.id   AF-A0A976QUS7-F1
#
_cell.length_a   1.000
_cell.length_b   1.000
_cell.length_c   1.000
_cell.angle_alpha   90.00
_cell.angle_beta   90.00
_cell.angle_gamma   90.00
#
_symmetry.space_group_name_H-M   'P 1'
#
loop_
_entity.id
_entity.type
_entity.pdbx_description
1 polymer ?
#
loop_
_entity_poly.entity_id
_entity_poly.type
_entity_poly.pdbx_seq_one_letter_code
_entity_poly.pdbx_strand_id
1 'polypeptide(L)'
;MPNLMIACHTVKHLADFRSFESDSTNKVRRNVYLHIGPPNSGKTHGAILRLSKAKNGIYCSPLRLLAWEMYSRLNGSNVPCALLTGQEKVDNNESHISCTVEMVPYERNYEVAVLDEMQMVGDTMRGYAWTKAFWGLKTQELHICGSNSCLTLAKKLADIRGDMLEIYKHTRLGKLKVLDTVVKLESLEPGDCVVCFSRNEAFTLRDQIESTSYEWDSRDTTISHAPRKNGDKAITSIVYGSLPPETRCKQIESFNKRDTKILIASDVIGMGVNVSIRRIIFNKLTKYDGNESRVLNAAEVQQIAGRAGRYGLECGEGQVSCVRKKDLPVLKDLMNAEPPQIEKAVISPNPEVFEAFNVALNQATGSRHSLSDVTQLITSMAKVGKNFAMCDFIQVNTVAKCLEGIKLPFEIYKHYLLVPMGSSLSSLVVRAYAASHALLNRVKISNIINETCLELNFEELNKISANDEVKRLELLYEALDIYTWLSNKFPSVYLDKNSVSELKTKISGVLSRLLSEVYESSSEELSDSYMSREIIRPEFIIT
;
A
#
# COMPACT_ATOMS: atom_id res chain seq x y z
N MET A 1 41.33 -3.44 26.30
CA MET A 1 40.84 -4.76 25.85
C MET A 1 39.48 -5.18 26.42
N PRO A 2 39.16 -5.02 27.73
CA PRO A 2 37.84 -5.40 28.28
C PRO A 2 36.66 -4.68 27.61
N ASN A 3 36.78 -3.37 27.40
CA ASN A 3 35.73 -2.56 26.75
C ASN A 3 35.44 -2.97 25.30
N LEU A 4 36.45 -3.47 24.58
CA LEU A 4 36.30 -3.93 23.20
C LEU A 4 35.52 -5.25 23.15
N MET A 5 35.84 -6.20 24.04
CA MET A 5 35.09 -7.46 24.15
C MET A 5 33.64 -7.23 24.56
N ILE A 6 33.40 -6.30 25.49
CA ILE A 6 32.05 -5.90 25.92
C ILE A 6 31.29 -5.31 24.72
N ALA A 7 31.87 -4.37 23.98
CA ALA A 7 31.25 -3.77 22.81
C ALA A 7 30.91 -4.82 21.74
N CYS A 8 31.83 -5.73 21.43
CA CYS A 8 31.59 -6.85 20.49
C CYS A 8 30.45 -7.78 20.97
N HIS A 9 30.34 -8.05 22.27
CA HIS A 9 29.25 -8.83 22.82
C HIS A 9 27.91 -8.07 22.73
N THR A 10 27.92 -6.77 23.03
CA THR A 10 26.73 -5.90 22.92
C THR A 10 26.21 -5.85 21.49
N VAL A 11 27.08 -5.70 20.48
CA VAL A 11 26.69 -5.75 19.06
C VAL A 11 25.99 -7.07 18.72
N LYS A 12 26.56 -8.21 19.15
CA LYS A 12 25.95 -9.53 18.93
C LYS A 12 24.60 -9.69 19.63
N HIS A 13 24.48 -9.15 20.84
CA HIS A 13 23.24 -9.19 21.62
C HIS A 13 22.14 -8.33 20.98
N LEU A 14 22.48 -7.13 20.51
CA LEU A 14 21.53 -6.22 19.85
C LEU A 14 21.05 -6.75 18.48
N ALA A 15 21.80 -7.64 17.85
CA ALA A 15 21.38 -8.36 16.65
C ALA A 15 20.69 -9.70 16.94
N ASP A 16 20.44 -10.05 18.20
CA ASP A 16 19.76 -11.29 18.57
C ASP A 16 18.28 -11.04 18.89
N PHE A 17 17.42 -11.36 17.94
CA PHE A 17 15.97 -11.19 18.03
C PHE A 17 15.23 -12.48 18.39
N ARG A 18 15.95 -13.54 18.79
CA ARG A 18 15.32 -14.80 19.21
C ARG A 18 14.49 -14.64 20.49
N SER A 19 14.80 -13.63 21.30
CA SER A 19 14.02 -13.27 22.49
C SER A 19 12.62 -12.73 22.17
N PHE A 20 12.32 -12.36 20.92
CA PHE A 20 10.99 -11.89 20.52
C PHE A 20 9.87 -12.88 20.87
N GLU A 21 10.16 -14.19 20.81
CA GLU A 21 9.22 -15.25 21.23
C GLU A 21 8.95 -15.23 22.74
N SER A 22 9.96 -14.85 23.52
CA SER A 22 9.91 -14.80 25.00
C SER A 22 9.51 -13.44 25.57
N ASP A 23 9.47 -12.40 24.73
CA ASP A 23 9.18 -11.03 25.12
C ASP A 23 7.69 -10.90 25.49
N SER A 24 7.43 -11.22 26.75
CA SER A 24 6.13 -11.49 27.33
C SER A 24 5.50 -10.24 27.94
N THR A 25 5.65 -9.10 27.27
CA THR A 25 5.21 -7.78 27.78
C THR A 25 3.68 -7.62 27.85
N ASN A 26 2.89 -8.67 27.59
CA ASN A 26 1.52 -8.75 28.10
C ASN A 26 1.01 -10.21 28.16
N LYS A 27 1.13 -10.86 29.33
CA LYS A 27 0.68 -12.24 29.60
C LYS A 27 -0.83 -12.38 29.84
N VAL A 28 -1.62 -11.36 29.56
CA VAL A 28 -3.09 -11.50 29.64
C VAL A 28 -3.53 -12.36 28.46
N ARG A 29 -4.03 -13.55 28.78
CA ARG A 29 -4.57 -14.49 27.80
C ARG A 29 -5.73 -13.83 27.05
N ARG A 30 -5.67 -13.84 25.72
CA ARG A 30 -6.72 -13.27 24.85
C ARG A 30 -7.52 -14.38 24.17
N ASN A 31 -8.74 -14.06 23.77
CA ASN A 31 -9.52 -14.89 22.85
C ASN A 31 -9.23 -14.42 21.42
N VAL A 32 -8.69 -15.30 20.60
CA VAL A 32 -8.35 -15.07 19.20
C VAL A 32 -9.36 -15.80 18.33
N TYR A 33 -10.07 -15.05 17.50
CA TYR A 33 -11.03 -15.59 16.53
C TYR A 33 -10.46 -15.43 15.13
N LEU A 34 -10.05 -16.54 14.53
CA LEU A 34 -9.40 -16.57 13.22
C LEU A 34 -10.41 -16.88 12.11
N HIS A 35 -10.78 -15.85 11.34
CA HIS A 35 -11.72 -15.89 10.23
C HIS A 35 -10.97 -16.11 8.91
N ILE A 36 -11.00 -17.33 8.40
CA ILE A 36 -10.25 -17.77 7.22
C ILE A 36 -11.20 -18.01 6.06
N GLY A 37 -10.92 -17.38 4.92
CA GLY A 37 -11.67 -17.67 3.70
C GLY A 37 -11.14 -16.93 2.48
N PRO A 38 -11.61 -17.31 1.27
CA PRO A 38 -11.26 -16.59 0.05
C PRO A 38 -11.81 -15.15 0.06
N PRO A 39 -11.42 -14.28 -0.89
CA PRO A 39 -12.12 -13.03 -1.12
C PRO A 39 -13.63 -13.27 -1.34
N ASN A 40 -14.46 -12.29 -0.99
CA ASN A 40 -15.91 -12.37 -1.14
C ASN A 40 -16.58 -13.53 -0.36
N SER A 41 -16.05 -13.87 0.81
CA SER A 41 -16.60 -14.90 1.73
C SER A 41 -17.33 -14.33 2.95
N GLY A 42 -17.36 -13.00 3.10
CA GLY A 42 -17.92 -12.36 4.28
C GLY A 42 -17.08 -12.51 5.56
N LYS A 43 -15.84 -13.04 5.47
CA LYS A 43 -14.95 -13.28 6.63
C LYS A 43 -14.73 -12.06 7.53
N THR A 44 -14.69 -10.86 6.96
CA THR A 44 -14.53 -9.61 7.72
C THR A 44 -15.84 -9.09 8.31
N HIS A 45 -16.99 -9.48 7.76
CA HIS A 45 -18.29 -8.90 8.13
C HIS A 45 -18.65 -9.18 9.59
N GLY A 46 -18.48 -10.42 10.05
CA GLY A 46 -18.74 -10.80 11.45
C GLY A 46 -17.84 -10.07 12.44
N ALA A 47 -16.54 -9.96 12.12
CA ALA A 47 -15.57 -9.23 12.94
C ALA A 47 -15.91 -7.74 13.05
N ILE A 48 -16.29 -7.09 11.95
CA ILE A 48 -16.69 -5.68 11.94
C ILE A 48 -17.98 -5.46 12.74
N LEU A 49 -18.96 -6.37 12.65
CA LEU A 49 -20.21 -6.27 13.43
C LEU A 49 -19.95 -6.45 14.94
N ARG A 50 -19.01 -7.32 15.32
CA ARG A 50 -18.59 -7.47 16.72
C ARG A 50 -17.85 -6.23 17.22
N LEU A 51 -16.97 -5.67 16.39
CA LEU A 51 -16.27 -4.42 16.65
C LEU A 51 -17.26 -3.28 16.90
N SER A 52 -18.25 -3.08 16.03
CA SER A 52 -19.22 -1.97 16.15
C SER A 52 -20.10 -2.03 17.40
N LYS A 53 -20.22 -3.21 18.03
CA LYS A 53 -21.01 -3.42 19.26
C LYS A 53 -20.16 -3.31 20.53
N ALA A 54 -18.83 -3.23 20.41
CA ALA A 54 -17.93 -3.13 21.55
C ALA A 54 -17.98 -1.73 22.18
N LYS A 55 -17.58 -1.61 23.45
CA LYS A 55 -17.45 -0.30 24.12
C LYS A 55 -16.33 0.55 23.53
N ASN A 56 -15.24 -0.11 23.15
CA ASN A 56 -14.14 0.48 22.42
C ASN A 56 -13.47 -0.59 21.55
N GLY A 57 -12.80 -0.17 20.49
CA GLY A 57 -12.14 -1.12 19.62
C GLY A 57 -11.27 -0.50 18.55
N ILE A 58 -10.49 -1.35 17.89
CA ILE A 58 -9.57 -0.94 16.84
C ILE A 58 -9.69 -1.83 15.60
N TYR A 59 -9.72 -1.20 14.43
CA TYR A 59 -9.60 -1.85 13.12
C TYR A 59 -8.23 -1.55 12.54
N CYS A 60 -7.43 -2.60 12.30
CA CYS A 60 -6.09 -2.53 11.74
C CYS A 60 -6.12 -2.94 10.26
N SER A 61 -5.97 -1.95 9.39
CA SER A 61 -6.08 -2.06 7.95
C SER A 61 -4.73 -2.26 7.25
N PRO A 62 -4.65 -3.06 6.17
CA PRO A 62 -3.47 -3.11 5.28
C PRO A 62 -3.27 -1.82 4.47
N LEU A 63 -4.31 -1.02 4.28
CA LEU A 63 -4.34 0.09 3.31
C LEU A 63 -5.03 1.33 3.89
N ARG A 64 -4.54 2.51 3.50
CA ARG A 64 -5.15 3.81 3.84
C ARG A 64 -6.63 3.86 3.44
N LEU A 65 -6.94 3.38 2.24
CA LEU A 65 -8.29 3.41 1.69
C LEU A 65 -9.28 2.56 2.51
N LEU A 66 -8.87 1.37 2.95
CA LEU A 66 -9.68 0.53 3.83
C LEU A 66 -9.85 1.12 5.24
N ALA A 67 -8.80 1.79 5.76
CA ALA A 67 -8.90 2.48 7.04
C ALA A 67 -9.95 3.60 6.95
N TRP A 68 -9.93 4.37 5.86
CA TRP A 68 -10.93 5.38 5.59
C TRP A 68 -12.34 4.80 5.38
N GLU A 69 -12.48 3.72 4.61
CA GLU A 69 -13.77 3.05 4.38
C GLU A 69 -14.41 2.61 5.70
N MET A 70 -13.63 1.99 6.60
CA MET A 70 -14.15 1.55 7.90
C MET A 70 -14.44 2.72 8.84
N TYR A 71 -13.61 3.76 8.85
CA TYR A 71 -13.88 5.00 9.57
C TYR A 71 -15.22 5.61 9.14
N SER A 72 -15.44 5.75 7.82
CA SER A 72 -16.68 6.31 7.26
C SER A 72 -17.88 5.42 7.57
N ARG A 73 -17.74 4.09 7.47
CA ARG A 73 -18.80 3.13 7.75
C ARG A 73 -19.23 3.13 9.22
N LEU A 74 -18.28 3.17 10.15
CA LEU A 74 -18.57 3.17 11.59
C LEU A 74 -19.25 4.47 12.01
N ASN A 75 -18.70 5.62 11.60
CA ASN A 75 -19.32 6.92 11.89
C ASN A 75 -20.70 7.05 11.24
N GLY A 76 -20.88 6.57 10.01
CA GLY A 76 -22.19 6.52 9.34
C GLY A 76 -23.21 5.59 10.03
N SER A 77 -22.75 4.68 10.89
CA SER A 77 -23.57 3.80 11.72
C SER A 77 -23.71 4.31 13.17
N ASN A 78 -23.40 5.58 13.42
CA ASN A 78 -23.39 6.22 14.75
C ASN A 78 -22.44 5.53 15.77
N VAL A 79 -21.35 4.93 15.31
CA VAL A 79 -20.27 4.42 16.16
C VAL A 79 -19.11 5.40 16.07
N PRO A 80 -18.86 6.21 17.12
CA PRO A 80 -17.81 7.22 17.07
C PRO A 80 -16.43 6.59 16.87
N CYS A 81 -15.79 6.94 15.76
CA CYS A 81 -14.54 6.32 15.32
C CYS A 81 -13.54 7.37 14.84
N ALA A 82 -12.30 7.31 15.34
CA ALA A 82 -11.17 8.10 14.87
C ALA A 82 -10.50 7.44 13.64
N LEU A 83 -9.76 8.24 12.85
CA LEU A 83 -8.94 7.77 11.71
C LEU A 83 -7.46 8.04 11.97
N LEU A 84 -6.64 6.99 11.97
CA LEU A 84 -5.19 7.10 12.15
C LEU A 84 -4.43 6.43 10.99
N THR A 85 -3.90 7.23 10.07
CA THR A 85 -2.97 6.76 9.04
C THR A 85 -1.65 7.54 9.13
N GLY A 86 -0.65 7.18 8.32
CA GLY A 86 0.63 7.92 8.30
C GLY A 86 0.45 9.39 7.89
N GLN A 87 -0.53 9.67 7.03
CA GLN A 87 -0.74 10.96 6.40
C GLN A 87 -1.95 11.70 6.99
N GLU A 88 -2.99 10.98 7.39
CA GLU A 88 -4.24 11.55 7.88
C GLU A 88 -4.47 11.16 9.32
N LYS A 89 -4.75 12.16 10.17
CA LYS A 89 -5.06 11.97 11.58
C LYS A 89 -6.31 12.77 11.93
N VAL A 90 -7.40 12.07 12.18
CA VAL A 90 -8.64 12.60 12.76
C VAL A 90 -8.79 11.94 14.13
N ASP A 91 -8.27 12.60 15.16
CA ASP A 91 -8.18 12.06 16.52
C ASP A 91 -9.02 12.92 17.46
N ASN A 92 -10.26 12.48 17.66
CA ASN A 92 -11.22 13.13 18.55
C ASN A 92 -11.35 12.37 19.88
N ASN A 93 -10.35 11.55 20.25
CA ASN A 93 -10.39 10.69 21.44
C ASN A 93 -11.61 9.74 21.47
N GLU A 94 -11.98 9.24 20.31
CA GLU A 94 -13.16 8.40 20.12
C GLU A 94 -13.01 7.01 20.74
N SER A 95 -14.17 6.39 20.98
CA SER A 95 -14.28 5.02 21.47
C SER A 95 -13.64 3.99 20.50
N HIS A 96 -13.77 4.21 19.19
CA HIS A 96 -13.21 3.33 18.17
C HIS A 96 -12.12 4.00 17.37
N ILE A 97 -11.21 3.20 16.82
CA ILE A 97 -10.13 3.67 15.94
C ILE A 97 -10.12 2.80 14.68
N SER A 98 -10.09 3.42 13.51
CA SER A 98 -9.71 2.78 12.26
C SER A 98 -8.34 3.29 11.86
N CYS A 99 -7.38 2.38 11.69
CA CYS A 99 -6.00 2.76 11.39
C CYS A 99 -5.35 1.87 10.34
N THR A 100 -4.28 2.36 9.71
CA THR A 100 -3.33 1.44 9.06
C THR A 100 -2.58 0.64 10.13
N VAL A 101 -2.24 -0.60 9.85
CA VAL A 101 -1.62 -1.51 10.83
C VAL A 101 -0.30 -0.97 11.42
N GLU A 102 0.43 -0.16 10.66
CA GLU A 102 1.66 0.52 11.11
C GLU A 102 1.41 1.61 12.17
N MET A 103 0.17 2.10 12.28
CA MET A 103 -0.21 3.25 13.11
C MET A 103 -0.99 2.86 14.36
N VAL A 104 -1.01 1.57 14.72
CA VAL A 104 -1.66 1.07 15.94
C VAL A 104 -1.08 1.75 17.19
N PRO A 105 -1.91 2.36 18.05
CA PRO A 105 -1.47 2.92 19.33
C PRO A 105 -1.48 1.84 20.42
N TYR A 106 -0.30 1.29 20.71
CA TYR A 106 -0.08 0.15 21.60
C TYR A 106 -0.25 0.47 23.10
N GLU A 107 -0.39 1.75 23.44
CA GLU A 107 -0.56 2.24 24.79
C GLU A 107 -2.01 2.07 25.28
N ARG A 108 -2.98 2.00 24.37
CA ARG A 108 -4.42 1.87 24.67
C ARG A 108 -4.85 0.42 24.86
N ASN A 109 -5.91 0.21 25.65
CA ASN A 109 -6.58 -1.08 25.83
C ASN A 109 -7.88 -1.11 25.02
N TYR A 110 -8.18 -2.26 24.43
CA TYR A 110 -9.34 -2.46 23.56
C TYR A 110 -10.18 -3.64 24.02
N GLU A 111 -11.50 -3.52 24.00
CA GLU A 111 -12.40 -4.67 24.16
C GLU A 111 -12.24 -5.61 22.96
N VAL A 112 -12.34 -5.06 21.75
CA VAL A 112 -12.21 -5.80 20.48
C VAL A 112 -11.17 -5.16 19.58
N ALA A 113 -10.29 -5.98 19.01
CA ALA A 113 -9.43 -5.59 17.90
C ALA A 113 -9.69 -6.46 16.66
N VAL A 114 -9.65 -5.85 15.49
CA VAL A 114 -9.75 -6.53 14.20
C VAL A 114 -8.45 -6.33 13.43
N LEU A 115 -7.73 -7.41 13.12
CA LEU A 115 -6.55 -7.40 12.28
C LEU A 115 -6.91 -7.99 10.90
N ASP A 116 -6.96 -7.15 9.88
CA ASP A 116 -7.36 -7.56 8.54
C ASP A 116 -6.16 -7.97 7.66
N GLU A 117 -6.45 -8.79 6.65
CA GLU A 117 -5.51 -9.35 5.67
C GLU A 117 -4.24 -9.95 6.31
N MET A 118 -4.41 -10.80 7.33
CA MET A 118 -3.32 -11.41 8.12
C MET A 118 -2.25 -12.13 7.29
N GLN A 119 -2.56 -12.58 6.07
CA GLN A 119 -1.55 -13.15 5.18
C GLN A 119 -0.41 -12.17 4.84
N MET A 120 -0.60 -10.87 5.04
CA MET A 120 0.46 -9.87 4.92
C MET A 120 1.56 -10.01 5.99
N VAL A 121 1.37 -10.82 7.03
CA VAL A 121 2.42 -11.13 8.03
C VAL A 121 3.67 -11.76 7.42
N GLY A 122 3.54 -12.41 6.25
CA GLY A 122 4.65 -12.98 5.48
C GLY A 122 5.29 -12.01 4.49
N ASP A 123 4.77 -10.79 4.34
CA ASP A 123 5.34 -9.79 3.44
C ASP A 123 6.71 -9.33 3.96
N THR A 124 7.74 -9.41 3.09
CA THR A 124 9.13 -9.19 3.48
C THR A 124 9.43 -7.76 3.90
N MET A 125 8.64 -6.77 3.48
CA MET A 125 8.89 -5.35 3.76
C MET A 125 7.93 -4.78 4.81
N ARG A 126 6.68 -5.23 4.84
CA ARG A 126 5.62 -4.67 5.70
C ARG A 126 5.08 -5.66 6.73
N GLY A 127 5.39 -6.94 6.61
CA GLY A 127 4.85 -7.99 7.49
C GLY A 127 5.16 -7.79 8.97
N TYR A 128 6.24 -7.07 9.28
CA TYR A 128 6.59 -6.66 10.65
C TYR A 128 5.45 -5.92 11.36
N ALA A 129 4.61 -5.17 10.63
CA ALA A 129 3.52 -4.42 11.23
C ALA A 129 2.39 -5.35 11.73
N TRP A 130 2.07 -6.42 10.98
CA TRP A 130 1.11 -7.44 11.42
C TRP A 130 1.63 -8.24 12.59
N THR A 131 2.91 -8.61 12.56
CA THR A 131 3.58 -9.27 13.68
C THR A 131 3.53 -8.37 14.91
N LYS A 132 3.90 -7.10 14.79
CA LYS A 132 3.83 -6.15 15.92
C LYS A 132 2.40 -5.97 16.43
N ALA A 133 1.40 -5.88 15.55
CA ALA A 133 -0.01 -5.77 15.93
C ALA A 133 -0.49 -7.02 16.68
N PHE A 134 -0.20 -8.21 16.16
CA PHE A 134 -0.57 -9.48 16.80
C PHE A 134 -0.01 -9.60 18.22
N TRP A 135 1.27 -9.23 18.44
CA TRP A 135 1.90 -9.30 19.78
C TRP A 135 1.51 -8.14 20.69
N GLY A 136 1.44 -6.92 20.15
CA GLY A 136 1.36 -5.70 20.94
C GLY A 136 -0.05 -5.27 21.32
N LEU A 137 -1.08 -5.68 20.55
CA LEU A 137 -2.46 -5.27 20.81
C LEU A 137 -2.95 -5.76 22.19
N LYS A 138 -3.28 -4.81 23.05
CA LYS A 138 -3.84 -5.05 24.38
C LYS A 138 -5.35 -5.19 24.26
N THR A 139 -5.82 -6.40 24.00
CA THR A 139 -7.25 -6.67 23.80
C THR A 139 -7.73 -7.96 24.43
N GLN A 140 -9.02 -8.04 24.78
CA GLN A 140 -9.64 -9.28 25.25
C GLN A 140 -10.03 -10.19 24.08
N GLU A 141 -10.56 -9.61 23.00
CA GLU A 141 -10.99 -10.31 21.80
C GLU A 141 -10.23 -9.80 20.56
N LEU A 142 -9.39 -10.66 19.98
CA LEU A 142 -8.67 -10.37 18.74
C LEU A 142 -9.29 -11.16 17.58
N HIS A 143 -9.98 -10.45 16.69
CA HIS A 143 -10.49 -11.01 15.44
C HIS A 143 -9.43 -10.86 14.34
N ILE A 144 -9.02 -11.97 13.75
CA ILE A 144 -8.04 -12.00 12.68
C ILE A 144 -8.73 -12.44 11.41
N CYS A 145 -8.68 -11.62 10.36
CA CYS A 145 -9.25 -11.94 9.05
C CYS A 145 -8.12 -12.21 8.05
N GLY A 146 -8.20 -13.31 7.30
CA GLY A 146 -7.15 -13.64 6.32
C GLY A 146 -7.54 -14.74 5.34
N SER A 147 -6.64 -15.01 4.40
CA SER A 147 -6.75 -16.15 3.49
C SER A 147 -6.26 -17.45 4.14
N ASN A 148 -6.52 -18.59 3.51
CA ASN A 148 -6.10 -19.89 4.04
C ASN A 148 -4.57 -20.05 4.15
N SER A 149 -3.77 -19.22 3.48
CA SER A 149 -2.31 -19.29 3.54
C SER A 149 -1.75 -18.95 4.92
N CYS A 150 -2.45 -18.14 5.73
CA CYS A 150 -1.96 -17.75 7.06
C CYS A 150 -2.40 -18.68 8.20
N LEU A 151 -3.25 -19.68 7.92
CA LEU A 151 -3.86 -20.55 8.94
C LEU A 151 -2.81 -21.25 9.80
N THR A 152 -1.81 -21.88 9.17
CA THR A 152 -0.80 -22.67 9.88
C THR A 152 0.07 -21.79 10.77
N LEU A 153 0.51 -20.65 10.25
CA LEU A 153 1.32 -19.71 11.01
C LEU A 153 0.52 -19.09 12.15
N ALA A 154 -0.69 -18.57 11.90
CA ALA A 154 -1.53 -17.94 12.92
C ALA A 154 -1.79 -18.88 14.12
N LYS A 155 -2.01 -20.18 13.87
CA LYS A 155 -2.07 -21.21 14.93
C LYS A 155 -0.79 -21.25 15.77
N LYS A 156 0.37 -21.41 15.11
CA LYS A 156 1.67 -21.44 15.79
C LYS A 156 1.90 -20.18 16.63
N LEU A 157 1.55 -19.00 16.10
CA LEU A 157 1.73 -17.74 16.83
C LEU A 157 0.82 -17.63 18.06
N ALA A 158 -0.43 -18.07 17.96
CA ALA A 158 -1.36 -18.12 19.09
C ALA A 158 -0.86 -19.10 20.17
N ASP A 159 -0.37 -20.28 19.77
CA ASP A 159 0.19 -21.29 20.67
C ASP A 159 1.43 -20.76 21.41
N ILE A 160 2.37 -20.12 20.70
CA ILE A 160 3.59 -19.53 21.30
C ILE A 160 3.23 -18.46 22.33
N ARG A 161 2.21 -17.65 22.04
CA ARG A 161 1.77 -16.59 22.94
C ARG A 161 0.92 -17.10 24.12
N GLY A 162 0.27 -18.26 23.97
CA GLY A 162 -0.65 -18.83 24.96
C GLY A 162 -2.09 -18.33 24.86
N ASP A 163 -2.48 -17.76 23.71
CA ASP A 163 -3.85 -17.28 23.47
C ASP A 163 -4.85 -18.44 23.26
N MET A 164 -6.13 -18.22 23.54
CA MET A 164 -7.21 -19.14 23.16
C MET A 164 -7.56 -18.92 21.68
N LEU A 165 -7.47 -19.96 20.84
CA LEU A 165 -7.75 -19.83 19.42
C LEU A 165 -9.02 -20.57 19.00
N GLU A 166 -9.95 -19.84 18.38
CA GLU A 166 -11.10 -20.39 17.67
C GLU A 166 -10.98 -20.07 16.18
N ILE A 167 -11.40 -21.02 15.32
CA ILE A 167 -11.18 -20.92 13.87
C ILE A 167 -12.51 -21.03 13.15
N TYR A 168 -12.82 -20.00 12.36
CA TYR A 168 -14.01 -19.91 11.53
C TYR A 168 -13.59 -20.00 10.06
N LYS A 169 -14.05 -21.04 9.37
CA LYS A 169 -13.81 -21.21 7.94
C LYS A 169 -15.01 -20.67 7.15
N HIS A 170 -14.73 -19.79 6.19
CA HIS A 170 -15.72 -19.18 5.33
C HIS A 170 -15.54 -19.66 3.89
N THR A 171 -16.66 -19.92 3.23
CA THR A 171 -16.70 -20.20 1.78
C THR A 171 -17.08 -18.93 1.03
N ARG A 172 -16.75 -18.88 -0.25
CA ARG A 172 -17.14 -17.75 -1.12
C ARG A 172 -18.67 -17.67 -1.21
N LEU A 173 -19.23 -16.46 -1.12
CA LEU A 173 -20.69 -16.23 -1.13
C LEU A 173 -21.29 -16.30 -2.54
N GLY A 174 -20.56 -15.82 -3.56
CA GLY A 174 -20.97 -15.94 -4.95
C GLY A 174 -20.34 -17.17 -5.64
N LYS A 175 -20.80 -17.46 -6.87
CA LYS A 175 -20.09 -18.36 -7.80
C LYS A 175 -18.99 -17.60 -8.56
N LEU A 176 -17.89 -18.29 -8.87
CA LEU A 176 -16.77 -17.78 -9.67
C LEU A 176 -16.44 -18.86 -10.70
N LYS A 177 -16.54 -18.51 -11.99
CA LYS A 177 -16.29 -19.44 -13.10
C LYS A 177 -15.07 -18.99 -13.89
N VAL A 178 -14.10 -19.90 -14.04
CA VAL A 178 -13.01 -19.72 -15.00
C VAL A 178 -13.55 -20.10 -16.39
N LEU A 179 -13.44 -19.21 -17.36
CA LEU A 179 -13.92 -19.45 -18.72
C LEU A 179 -13.02 -20.43 -19.47
N ASP A 180 -13.60 -21.17 -20.42
CA ASP A 180 -12.87 -22.12 -21.28
C ASP A 180 -12.24 -21.45 -22.50
N THR A 181 -12.58 -20.19 -22.75
CA THR A 181 -12.10 -19.39 -23.86
C THR A 181 -11.45 -18.10 -23.35
N VAL A 182 -10.48 -17.62 -24.11
CA VAL A 182 -9.91 -16.28 -23.91
C VAL A 182 -10.91 -15.20 -24.26
N VAL A 183 -10.73 -14.02 -23.69
CA VAL A 183 -11.50 -12.81 -24.02
C VAL A 183 -10.58 -11.89 -24.80
N LYS A 184 -10.99 -11.50 -26.01
CA LYS A 184 -10.23 -10.52 -26.80
C LYS A 184 -10.60 -9.11 -26.35
N LEU A 185 -9.69 -8.15 -26.51
CA LEU A 185 -9.91 -6.76 -26.09
C LEU A 185 -11.08 -6.11 -26.85
N GLU A 186 -11.35 -6.54 -28.08
CA GLU A 186 -12.46 -6.02 -28.89
C GLU A 186 -13.82 -6.61 -28.47
N SER A 187 -13.82 -7.62 -27.60
CA SER A 187 -15.03 -8.30 -27.09
C SER A 187 -15.33 -8.00 -25.62
N LEU A 188 -14.76 -6.91 -25.10
CA LEU A 188 -14.98 -6.48 -23.72
C LEU A 188 -16.43 -6.01 -23.53
N GLU A 189 -16.98 -6.32 -22.35
CA GLU A 189 -18.35 -6.00 -21.96
C GLU A 189 -18.36 -5.08 -20.73
N PRO A 190 -19.44 -4.31 -20.50
CA PRO A 190 -19.59 -3.53 -19.27
C PRO A 190 -19.43 -4.38 -18.01
N GLY A 191 -18.56 -3.92 -17.11
CA GLY A 191 -18.20 -4.64 -15.89
C GLY A 191 -16.99 -5.55 -16.02
N ASP A 192 -16.36 -5.61 -17.19
CA ASP A 192 -15.05 -6.23 -17.36
C ASP A 192 -13.94 -5.42 -16.69
N CYS A 193 -12.99 -6.14 -16.10
CA CYS A 193 -11.77 -5.59 -15.54
C CYS A 193 -10.56 -6.28 -16.15
N VAL A 194 -9.74 -5.54 -16.89
CA VAL A 194 -8.48 -6.00 -17.46
C VAL A 194 -7.35 -5.76 -16.47
N VAL A 195 -6.65 -6.82 -16.08
CA VAL A 195 -5.59 -6.78 -15.07
C VAL A 195 -4.22 -6.66 -15.76
N CYS A 196 -3.46 -5.66 -15.36
CA CYS A 196 -2.09 -5.36 -15.81
C CYS A 196 -1.13 -5.22 -14.62
N PHE A 197 0.18 -5.22 -14.84
CA PHE A 197 1.17 -5.15 -13.75
C PHE A 197 2.18 -4.02 -13.90
N SER A 198 1.94 -3.08 -14.82
CA SER A 198 2.70 -1.83 -14.88
C SER A 198 1.80 -0.66 -15.29
N ARG A 199 2.23 0.56 -14.91
CA ARG A 199 1.57 1.80 -15.31
C ARG A 199 1.51 1.93 -16.84
N ASN A 200 2.64 1.68 -17.52
CA ASN A 200 2.72 1.83 -18.98
C ASN A 200 1.80 0.84 -19.69
N GLU A 201 1.72 -0.41 -19.20
CA GLU A 201 0.76 -1.39 -19.71
C GLU A 201 -0.69 -0.95 -19.53
N ALA A 202 -1.02 -0.28 -18.41
CA ALA A 202 -2.38 0.23 -18.17
C ALA A 202 -2.78 1.29 -19.21
N PHE A 203 -1.88 2.23 -19.52
CA PHE A 203 -2.13 3.25 -20.55
C PHE A 203 -2.15 2.65 -21.96
N THR A 204 -1.23 1.74 -22.30
CA THR A 204 -1.27 1.05 -23.60
C THR A 204 -2.57 0.27 -23.79
N LEU A 205 -3.05 -0.43 -22.75
CA LEU A 205 -4.33 -1.13 -22.80
C LEU A 205 -5.50 -0.16 -22.96
N ARG A 206 -5.45 1.00 -22.29
CA ARG A 206 -6.45 2.05 -22.47
C ARG A 206 -6.47 2.50 -23.92
N ASP A 207 -5.34 2.89 -24.49
CA ASP A 207 -5.28 3.39 -25.86
C ASP A 207 -5.77 2.34 -26.87
N GLN A 208 -5.40 1.06 -26.66
CA GLN A 208 -5.92 -0.05 -27.45
C GLN A 208 -7.44 -0.22 -27.32
N ILE A 209 -7.98 -0.16 -26.11
CA ILE A 209 -9.42 -0.31 -25.88
C ILE A 209 -10.18 0.89 -26.45
N GLU A 210 -9.76 2.12 -26.15
CA GLU A 210 -10.42 3.35 -26.61
C GLU A 210 -10.36 3.50 -28.14
N SER A 211 -9.30 3.01 -28.80
CA SER A 211 -9.17 3.01 -30.27
C SER A 211 -9.93 1.89 -30.98
N THR A 212 -10.09 0.73 -30.33
CA THR A 212 -10.88 -0.40 -30.87
C THR A 212 -12.35 -0.35 -30.47
N SER A 213 -12.71 0.50 -29.51
CA SER A 213 -14.08 0.60 -29.02
C SER A 213 -14.94 1.37 -30.00
N TYR A 214 -15.65 0.59 -30.80
CA TYR A 214 -16.78 1.00 -31.60
C TYR A 214 -17.91 1.49 -30.67
N GLU A 215 -18.08 2.83 -30.58
CA GLU A 215 -19.08 3.67 -29.87
C GLU A 215 -19.82 3.11 -28.64
N TRP A 216 -19.91 3.96 -27.61
CA TRP A 216 -20.75 3.72 -26.45
C TRP A 216 -21.60 4.97 -26.20
N ASP A 217 -22.92 4.90 -26.44
CA ASP A 217 -23.83 5.98 -26.08
C ASP A 217 -23.95 6.06 -24.55
N SER A 218 -23.67 7.26 -24.03
CA SER A 218 -23.83 7.61 -22.63
C SER A 218 -25.27 7.53 -22.10
N ARG A 219 -26.29 7.44 -22.97
CA ARG A 219 -27.71 7.47 -22.59
C ARG A 219 -28.53 6.28 -23.05
N ASP A 220 -27.95 5.37 -23.83
CA ASP A 220 -28.69 4.28 -24.46
C ASP A 220 -28.06 2.92 -24.15
N THR A 221 -28.89 1.90 -23.90
CA THR A 221 -28.46 0.50 -23.72
C THR A 221 -28.06 -0.17 -25.03
N THR A 222 -28.02 0.59 -26.13
CA THR A 222 -27.82 0.10 -27.50
C THR A 222 -26.49 0.60 -28.08
N ILE A 223 -25.83 -0.33 -28.78
CA ILE A 223 -24.45 -0.25 -29.28
C ILE A 223 -24.45 0.51 -30.61
N SER A 224 -23.73 1.63 -30.72
CA SER A 224 -23.37 2.25 -32.00
C SER A 224 -21.85 2.13 -32.20
N HIS A 225 -21.27 2.43 -33.38
CA HIS A 225 -19.92 1.92 -33.76
C HIS A 225 -18.94 2.97 -34.37
N ALA A 226 -18.32 3.84 -33.56
CA ALA A 226 -17.27 4.78 -33.98
C ALA A 226 -16.13 4.95 -32.94
N PRO A 227 -14.87 5.09 -33.39
CA PRO A 227 -13.71 5.28 -32.52
C PRO A 227 -13.74 6.66 -31.83
N ARG A 228 -13.20 6.72 -30.59
CA ARG A 228 -13.15 7.97 -29.81
C ARG A 228 -12.00 8.88 -30.26
N LYS A 229 -12.25 10.18 -30.18
CA LYS A 229 -11.29 11.25 -30.52
C LYS A 229 -10.76 11.91 -29.25
N ASN A 230 -9.64 12.63 -29.40
CA ASN A 230 -9.03 13.40 -28.33
C ASN A 230 -10.06 14.38 -27.71
N GLY A 231 -10.18 14.37 -26.38
CA GLY A 231 -11.15 15.16 -25.61
C GLY A 231 -12.51 14.47 -25.38
N ASP A 232 -12.78 13.31 -25.98
CA ASP A 232 -14.00 12.53 -25.66
C ASP A 232 -13.91 11.97 -24.24
N LYS A 233 -15.07 11.71 -23.61
CA LYS A 233 -15.09 11.00 -22.32
C LYS A 233 -14.43 9.62 -22.46
N ALA A 234 -13.61 9.21 -21.51
CA ALA A 234 -13.08 7.85 -21.48
C ALA A 234 -14.19 6.85 -21.16
N ILE A 235 -14.16 5.66 -21.78
CA ILE A 235 -15.00 4.53 -21.34
C ILE A 235 -14.27 3.61 -20.37
N THR A 236 -12.96 3.79 -20.24
CA THR A 236 -12.11 3.07 -19.31
C THR A 236 -11.88 3.88 -18.05
N SER A 237 -11.86 3.21 -16.91
CA SER A 237 -11.24 3.72 -15.68
C SER A 237 -9.91 3.02 -15.47
N ILE A 238 -8.89 3.75 -15.01
CA ILE A 238 -7.57 3.18 -14.70
C ILE A 238 -7.29 3.25 -13.19
N VAL A 239 -6.79 2.15 -12.62
CA VAL A 239 -6.41 2.07 -11.19
C VAL A 239 -5.09 1.29 -11.03
N TYR A 240 -4.03 1.94 -10.55
CA TYR A 240 -2.74 1.31 -10.24
C TYR A 240 -2.11 1.87 -8.95
N GLY A 241 -1.00 1.28 -8.50
CA GLY A 241 -0.32 1.55 -7.22
C GLY A 241 0.04 3.00 -6.91
N SER A 242 0.71 3.68 -7.85
CA SER A 242 1.18 5.07 -7.66
C SER A 242 0.07 6.11 -7.68
N LEU A 243 -1.15 5.74 -8.10
CA LEU A 243 -2.24 6.69 -8.22
C LEU A 243 -2.70 7.16 -6.83
N PRO A 244 -2.88 8.49 -6.63
CA PRO A 244 -3.38 9.03 -5.37
C PRO A 244 -4.66 8.34 -4.89
N PRO A 245 -4.82 8.09 -3.57
CA PRO A 245 -6.01 7.43 -3.03
C PRO A 245 -7.32 8.07 -3.48
N GLU A 246 -7.40 9.40 -3.47
CA GLU A 246 -8.58 10.17 -3.86
C GLU A 246 -8.94 9.98 -5.33
N THR A 247 -7.93 9.94 -6.20
CA THR A 247 -8.10 9.67 -7.64
C THR A 247 -8.54 8.23 -7.88
N ARG A 248 -7.97 7.26 -7.14
CA ARG A 248 -8.40 5.85 -7.20
C ARG A 248 -9.87 5.69 -6.81
N CYS A 249 -10.31 6.33 -5.73
CA CYS A 249 -11.71 6.32 -5.33
C CYS A 249 -12.62 6.84 -6.44
N LYS A 250 -12.30 7.99 -7.04
CA LYS A 250 -13.10 8.58 -8.12
C LYS A 250 -13.20 7.67 -9.34
N GLN A 251 -12.08 7.07 -9.78
CA GLN A 251 -12.06 6.13 -10.90
C GLN A 251 -12.93 4.89 -10.62
N ILE A 252 -12.86 4.37 -9.39
CA ILE A 252 -13.67 3.22 -8.96
C ILE A 252 -15.16 3.59 -8.84
N GLU A 253 -15.48 4.78 -8.33
CA GLU A 253 -16.84 5.29 -8.29
C GLU A 253 -17.43 5.45 -9.68
N SER A 254 -16.69 6.02 -10.63
CA SER A 254 -17.11 6.14 -12.03
C SER A 254 -17.39 4.77 -12.66
N PHE A 255 -16.53 3.77 -12.41
CA PHE A 255 -16.77 2.40 -12.89
C PHE A 255 -17.99 1.75 -12.23
N ASN A 256 -18.16 1.92 -10.92
CA ASN A 256 -19.29 1.37 -10.17
C ASN A 256 -20.62 1.99 -10.60
N LYS A 257 -20.65 3.31 -10.85
CA LYS A 257 -21.82 4.05 -11.38
C LYS A 257 -22.10 3.77 -12.85
N ARG A 258 -21.20 3.04 -13.53
CA ARG A 258 -21.23 2.80 -14.97
C ARG A 258 -21.07 4.08 -15.80
N ASP A 259 -20.42 5.11 -15.26
CA ASP A 259 -19.96 6.26 -16.07
C ASP A 259 -18.88 5.79 -17.04
N THR A 260 -17.97 4.94 -16.54
CA THR A 260 -17.04 4.13 -17.33
C THR A 260 -17.50 2.67 -17.31
N LYS A 261 -17.18 1.92 -18.36
CA LYS A 261 -17.70 0.56 -18.59
C LYS A 261 -16.65 -0.51 -18.32
N ILE A 262 -15.39 -0.19 -18.59
CA ILE A 262 -14.26 -1.09 -18.46
C ILE A 262 -13.33 -0.56 -17.38
N LEU A 263 -12.83 -1.45 -16.54
CA LEU A 263 -11.77 -1.12 -15.58
C LEU A 263 -10.45 -1.70 -16.06
N ILE A 264 -9.39 -0.91 -16.04
CA ILE A 264 -8.02 -1.38 -16.22
C ILE A 264 -7.34 -1.20 -14.87
N ALA A 265 -6.85 -2.30 -14.29
CA ALA A 265 -6.34 -2.25 -12.93
C ALA A 265 -5.09 -3.09 -12.71
N SER A 266 -4.23 -2.65 -11.80
CA SER A 266 -3.20 -3.51 -11.24
C SER A 266 -3.70 -4.39 -10.10
N ASP A 267 -2.82 -5.21 -9.55
CA ASP A 267 -3.03 -5.98 -8.33
C ASP A 267 -3.53 -5.19 -7.11
N VAL A 268 -3.52 -3.85 -7.15
CA VAL A 268 -4.15 -2.99 -6.14
C VAL A 268 -5.63 -3.27 -5.91
N ILE A 269 -6.37 -3.75 -6.91
CA ILE A 269 -7.77 -4.16 -6.70
C ILE A 269 -7.88 -5.45 -5.89
N GLY A 270 -6.79 -6.21 -5.81
CA GLY A 270 -6.66 -7.41 -5.01
C GLY A 270 -6.88 -7.15 -3.53
N MET A 271 -6.73 -5.91 -3.05
CA MET A 271 -6.96 -5.54 -1.65
C MET A 271 -7.70 -4.20 -1.55
N GLY A 272 -8.78 -4.19 -0.79
CA GLY A 272 -9.20 -2.96 -0.15
C GLY A 272 -9.97 -1.90 -0.94
N VAL A 273 -10.72 -2.31 -1.96
CA VAL A 273 -11.80 -1.46 -2.50
C VAL A 273 -13.03 -2.29 -2.89
N ASN A 274 -14.23 -1.73 -2.75
CA ASN A 274 -15.47 -2.32 -3.23
C ASN A 274 -15.71 -1.92 -4.70
N VAL A 275 -15.45 -2.86 -5.61
CA VAL A 275 -15.58 -2.67 -7.05
C VAL A 275 -16.57 -3.69 -7.62
N SER A 276 -17.53 -3.21 -8.42
CA SER A 276 -18.60 -4.00 -9.05
C SER A 276 -18.14 -4.70 -10.34
N ILE A 277 -17.14 -5.57 -10.22
CA ILE A 277 -16.53 -6.30 -11.34
C ILE A 277 -17.34 -7.55 -11.66
N ARG A 278 -17.74 -7.71 -12.92
CA ARG A 278 -18.40 -8.93 -13.42
C ARG A 278 -17.37 -9.98 -13.84
N ARG A 279 -16.36 -9.59 -14.62
CA ARG A 279 -15.35 -10.50 -15.18
C ARG A 279 -13.94 -9.93 -15.02
N ILE A 280 -13.03 -10.72 -14.47
CA ILE A 280 -11.60 -10.41 -14.39
C ILE A 280 -10.90 -11.03 -15.60
N ILE A 281 -10.08 -10.24 -16.30
CA ILE A 281 -9.36 -10.66 -17.50
C ILE A 281 -7.88 -10.34 -17.30
N PHE A 282 -7.04 -11.35 -17.13
CA PHE A 282 -5.60 -11.15 -17.03
C PHE A 282 -5.00 -10.82 -18.41
N ASN A 283 -4.37 -9.66 -18.56
CA ASN A 283 -3.60 -9.34 -19.76
C ASN A 283 -2.37 -10.24 -19.88
N LYS A 284 -1.71 -10.47 -18.74
CA LYS A 284 -0.59 -11.40 -18.57
C LYS A 284 -0.65 -12.06 -17.19
N LEU A 285 0.05 -13.18 -17.02
CA LEU A 285 0.24 -13.86 -15.73
C LEU A 285 1.66 -13.70 -15.17
N THR A 286 2.41 -12.71 -15.65
CA THR A 286 3.77 -12.43 -15.20
C THR A 286 3.87 -11.01 -14.67
N LYS A 287 4.63 -10.83 -13.59
CA LYS A 287 4.92 -9.51 -13.01
C LYS A 287 6.41 -9.37 -12.70
N TYR A 288 6.86 -8.12 -12.68
CA TYR A 288 8.18 -7.76 -12.19
C TYR A 288 8.10 -7.51 -10.69
N ASP A 289 8.94 -8.18 -9.90
CA ASP A 289 8.95 -8.04 -8.43
C ASP A 289 10.05 -7.12 -7.90
N GLY A 290 10.73 -6.39 -8.79
CA GLY A 290 11.88 -5.56 -8.46
C GLY A 290 13.21 -6.17 -8.93
N ASN A 291 13.27 -7.50 -9.08
CA ASN A 291 14.46 -8.22 -9.51
C ASN A 291 14.26 -8.93 -10.84
N GLU A 292 13.20 -9.72 -10.97
CA GLU A 292 12.94 -10.50 -12.18
C GLU A 292 11.46 -10.53 -12.57
N SER A 293 11.21 -10.89 -13.83
CA SER A 293 9.87 -11.15 -14.31
C SER A 293 9.49 -12.59 -13.98
N ARG A 294 8.57 -12.78 -13.03
CA ARG A 294 8.11 -14.10 -12.59
C ARG A 294 6.63 -14.30 -12.84
N VAL A 295 6.20 -15.57 -12.89
CA VAL A 295 4.78 -15.93 -12.93
C VAL A 295 4.12 -15.59 -11.58
N LEU A 296 2.85 -15.18 -11.62
CA LEU A 296 2.03 -14.97 -10.43
C LEU A 296 1.83 -16.29 -9.68
N ASN A 297 1.83 -16.24 -8.36
CA ASN A 297 1.49 -17.42 -7.57
C ASN A 297 -0.04 -17.58 -7.43
N ALA A 298 -0.48 -18.76 -6.97
CA ALA A 298 -1.90 -19.08 -6.80
C ALA A 298 -2.62 -18.10 -5.86
N ALA A 299 -1.96 -17.64 -4.78
CA ALA A 299 -2.55 -16.69 -3.85
C ALA A 299 -2.85 -15.33 -4.52
N GLU A 300 -1.90 -14.81 -5.31
CA GLU A 300 -2.03 -13.55 -6.04
C GLU A 300 -3.17 -13.62 -7.07
N VAL A 301 -3.20 -14.69 -7.88
CA VAL A 301 -4.24 -14.89 -8.90
C VAL A 301 -5.62 -15.02 -8.25
N GLN A 302 -5.76 -15.86 -7.23
CA GLN A 302 -7.04 -16.07 -6.54
C GLN A 302 -7.53 -14.81 -5.80
N GLN A 303 -6.61 -14.02 -5.25
CA GLN A 303 -6.93 -12.75 -4.59
C GLN A 303 -7.54 -11.74 -5.57
N ILE A 304 -6.95 -11.61 -6.76
CA ILE A 304 -7.43 -10.71 -7.82
C ILE A 304 -8.72 -11.27 -8.45
N ALA A 305 -8.71 -12.53 -8.87
CA ALA A 305 -9.85 -13.21 -9.49
C ALA A 305 -11.09 -13.21 -8.58
N GLY A 306 -10.89 -13.36 -7.26
CA GLY A 306 -11.96 -13.32 -6.27
C GLY A 306 -12.72 -12.00 -6.17
N ARG A 307 -12.24 -10.93 -6.82
CA ARG A 307 -12.92 -9.63 -6.92
C ARG A 307 -14.03 -9.59 -7.96
N ALA A 308 -14.09 -10.52 -8.92
CA ALA A 308 -15.24 -10.68 -9.81
C ALA A 308 -16.46 -11.19 -9.03
N GLY A 309 -17.68 -10.77 -9.37
CA GLY A 309 -18.93 -11.32 -8.84
C GLY A 309 -19.07 -11.15 -7.32
N ARG A 310 -18.81 -9.95 -6.79
CA ARG A 310 -18.91 -9.68 -5.34
C ARG A 310 -20.36 -9.69 -4.87
N TYR A 311 -20.60 -10.38 -3.77
CA TYR A 311 -21.94 -10.50 -3.19
C TYR A 311 -22.45 -9.14 -2.72
N GLY A 312 -23.72 -8.85 -2.99
CA GLY A 312 -24.35 -7.56 -2.70
C GLY A 312 -24.07 -6.45 -3.72
N LEU A 313 -23.32 -6.73 -4.79
CA LEU A 313 -23.17 -5.84 -5.93
C LEU A 313 -23.91 -6.40 -7.15
N GLU A 314 -24.53 -5.54 -7.97
CA GLU A 314 -25.24 -5.91 -9.20
C GLU A 314 -24.26 -6.30 -10.32
N CYS A 315 -23.59 -7.45 -10.17
CA CYS A 315 -22.56 -7.93 -11.08
C CYS A 315 -22.75 -9.37 -11.57
N GLY A 316 -23.75 -10.09 -11.04
CA GLY A 316 -24.07 -11.47 -11.44
C GLY A 316 -23.01 -12.50 -11.00
N GLU A 317 -22.94 -13.61 -11.73
CA GLU A 317 -21.91 -14.64 -11.51
C GLU A 317 -20.53 -14.11 -11.95
N GLY A 318 -19.54 -14.25 -11.06
CA GLY A 318 -18.19 -13.78 -11.32
C GLY A 318 -17.50 -14.66 -12.38
N GLN A 319 -16.81 -14.04 -13.32
CA GLN A 319 -16.08 -14.74 -14.37
C GLN A 319 -14.58 -14.39 -14.34
N VAL A 320 -13.73 -15.31 -14.79
CA VAL A 320 -12.28 -15.11 -14.88
C VAL A 320 -11.77 -15.67 -16.20
N SER A 321 -10.96 -14.91 -16.93
CA SER A 321 -10.26 -15.37 -18.12
C SER A 321 -8.95 -14.61 -18.32
N CYS A 322 -8.32 -14.77 -19.48
CA CYS A 322 -7.12 -14.06 -19.89
C CYS A 322 -7.21 -13.66 -21.37
N VAL A 323 -6.38 -12.70 -21.78
CA VAL A 323 -6.31 -12.25 -23.19
C VAL A 323 -5.55 -13.26 -24.05
N ARG A 324 -4.45 -13.82 -23.52
CA ARG A 324 -3.53 -14.66 -24.29
C ARG A 324 -3.90 -16.14 -24.15
N LYS A 325 -4.06 -16.84 -25.29
CA LYS A 325 -4.46 -18.27 -25.31
C LYS A 325 -3.48 -19.18 -24.56
N LYS A 326 -2.19 -18.86 -24.61
CA LYS A 326 -1.13 -19.60 -23.90
C LYS A 326 -1.23 -19.52 -22.36
N ASP A 327 -1.86 -18.47 -21.84
CA ASP A 327 -1.97 -18.23 -20.39
C ASP A 327 -3.16 -18.98 -19.78
N LEU A 328 -4.13 -19.43 -20.60
CA LEU A 328 -5.38 -20.00 -20.11
C LEU A 328 -5.20 -21.32 -19.32
N PRO A 329 -4.37 -22.28 -19.77
CA PRO A 329 -4.08 -23.48 -18.97
C PRO A 329 -3.44 -23.12 -17.62
N VAL A 330 -2.46 -22.20 -17.62
CA VAL A 330 -1.76 -21.75 -16.42
C VAL A 330 -2.73 -21.06 -15.45
N LEU A 331 -3.64 -20.23 -15.95
CA LEU A 331 -4.69 -19.60 -15.14
C LEU A 331 -5.58 -20.65 -14.45
N LYS A 332 -6.00 -21.68 -15.18
CA LYS A 332 -6.82 -22.77 -14.62
C LYS A 332 -6.07 -23.52 -13.53
N ASP A 333 -4.80 -23.83 -13.76
CA ASP A 333 -3.95 -24.50 -12.78
C ASP A 333 -3.78 -23.65 -11.50
N LEU A 334 -3.48 -22.36 -11.64
CA LEU A 334 -3.33 -21.44 -10.51
C LEU A 334 -4.64 -21.20 -9.74
N MET A 335 -5.79 -21.21 -10.42
CA MET A 335 -7.11 -21.10 -9.78
C MET A 335 -7.49 -22.35 -9.00
N ASN A 336 -7.03 -23.53 -9.41
CA ASN A 336 -7.30 -24.81 -8.74
C ASN A 336 -6.23 -25.18 -7.70
N ALA A 337 -5.05 -24.59 -7.77
CA ALA A 337 -3.96 -24.85 -6.83
C ALA A 337 -4.28 -24.39 -5.40
N GLU A 338 -3.78 -25.11 -4.40
CA GLU A 338 -3.80 -24.62 -3.03
C GLU A 338 -2.73 -23.53 -2.85
N PRO A 339 -3.09 -22.35 -2.30
CA PRO A 339 -2.12 -21.31 -2.01
C PRO A 339 -1.03 -21.80 -1.04
N PRO A 340 0.24 -21.47 -1.28
CA PRO A 340 1.32 -21.86 -0.38
C PRO A 340 1.08 -21.30 1.02
N GLN A 341 1.35 -22.11 2.04
CA GLN A 341 1.26 -21.68 3.42
C GLN A 341 2.39 -20.70 3.74
N ILE A 342 2.08 -19.68 4.53
CA ILE A 342 3.09 -18.75 5.04
C ILE A 342 3.82 -19.47 6.16
N GLU A 343 5.14 -19.55 6.06
CA GLU A 343 5.95 -20.30 7.01
C GLU A 343 6.43 -19.46 8.19
N LYS A 344 6.72 -18.17 7.94
CA LYS A 344 7.38 -17.28 8.89
C LYS A 344 6.68 -15.92 8.98
N ALA A 345 6.62 -15.38 10.19
CA ALA A 345 6.19 -14.02 10.46
C ALA A 345 7.38 -13.07 10.34
N VAL A 346 7.21 -11.95 9.63
CA VAL A 346 8.30 -10.98 9.47
C VAL A 346 8.39 -10.09 10.71
N ILE A 347 9.59 -9.77 11.18
CA ILE A 347 9.86 -8.84 12.30
C ILE A 347 10.82 -7.74 11.86
N SER A 348 10.82 -6.62 12.58
CA SER A 348 11.76 -5.51 12.35
C SER A 348 12.27 -4.98 13.69
N PRO A 349 13.56 -4.60 13.81
CA PRO A 349 14.10 -3.94 14.98
C PRO A 349 13.42 -2.60 15.21
N ASN A 350 13.24 -2.22 16.48
CA ASN A 350 12.83 -0.86 16.80
C ASN A 350 13.94 0.13 16.42
N PRO A 351 13.62 1.38 16.05
CA PRO A 351 14.62 2.39 15.71
C PRO A 351 15.72 2.56 16.77
N GLU A 352 15.38 2.46 18.05
CA GLU A 352 16.31 2.55 19.18
C GLU A 352 17.39 1.45 19.15
N VAL A 353 17.08 0.27 18.57
CA VAL A 353 18.07 -0.80 18.37
C VAL A 353 19.14 -0.36 17.38
N PHE A 354 18.79 0.37 16.32
CA PHE A 354 19.75 0.89 15.36
C PHE A 354 20.70 1.90 16.00
N GLU A 355 20.20 2.77 16.89
CA GLU A 355 21.04 3.70 17.64
C GLU A 355 22.01 2.98 18.57
N ALA A 356 21.47 2.09 19.42
CA ALA A 356 22.28 1.33 20.37
C ALA A 356 23.34 0.51 19.64
N PHE A 357 22.98 -0.09 18.49
CA PHE A 357 23.90 -0.86 17.67
C PHE A 357 24.98 0.03 17.05
N ASN A 358 24.63 1.21 16.53
CA ASN A 358 25.60 2.16 15.99
C ASN A 358 26.62 2.59 17.07
N VAL A 359 26.14 2.93 18.27
CA VAL A 359 27.00 3.29 19.41
C VAL A 359 27.95 2.14 19.76
N ALA A 360 27.43 0.92 19.90
CA ALA A 360 28.22 -0.25 20.24
C ALA A 360 29.22 -0.62 19.13
N LEU A 361 28.83 -0.51 17.86
CA LEU A 361 29.69 -0.79 16.71
C LEU A 361 30.86 0.19 16.63
N ASN A 362 30.62 1.48 16.80
CA ASN A 362 31.67 2.49 16.79
C ASN A 362 32.67 2.29 17.94
N GLN A 363 32.20 1.84 19.11
CA GLN A 363 33.07 1.46 20.22
C GLN A 363 33.87 0.18 19.93
N ALA A 364 33.28 -0.81 19.29
CA ALA A 364 33.91 -2.10 18.97
C ALA A 364 34.98 -2.01 17.86
N THR A 365 34.84 -1.05 16.95
CA THR A 365 35.70 -0.92 15.76
C THR A 365 36.66 0.26 15.85
N GLY A 366 36.43 1.20 16.78
CA GLY A 366 37.17 2.46 16.89
C GLY A 366 36.94 3.42 15.71
N SER A 367 35.97 3.12 14.84
CA SER A 367 35.71 3.89 13.61
C SER A 367 34.24 4.30 13.56
N ARG A 368 33.95 5.47 12.97
CA ARG A 368 32.56 5.88 12.70
C ARG A 368 32.05 5.13 11.48
N HIS A 369 30.89 4.51 11.62
CA HIS A 369 30.20 3.84 10.53
C HIS A 369 29.13 4.76 9.95
N SER A 370 28.89 4.66 8.64
CA SER A 370 27.70 5.25 8.07
C SER A 370 26.46 4.51 8.59
N LEU A 371 25.31 5.16 8.53
CA LEU A 371 24.07 4.54 8.99
C LEU A 371 23.60 3.45 8.01
N SER A 372 23.98 3.56 6.73
CA SER A 372 23.75 2.49 5.74
C SER A 372 24.60 1.24 6.05
N ASP A 373 25.83 1.41 6.54
CA ASP A 373 26.64 0.28 7.04
C ASP A 373 25.98 -0.37 8.26
N VAL A 374 25.48 0.45 9.21
CA VAL A 374 24.83 -0.04 10.43
C VAL A 374 23.60 -0.90 10.11
N THR A 375 22.72 -0.42 9.24
CA THR A 375 21.51 -1.15 8.86
C THR A 375 21.84 -2.45 8.13
N GLN A 376 22.82 -2.42 7.22
CA GLN A 376 23.30 -3.63 6.52
C GLN A 376 23.93 -4.64 7.50
N LEU A 377 24.72 -4.18 8.45
CA LEU A 377 25.36 -5.03 9.45
C LEU A 377 24.34 -5.67 10.40
N ILE A 378 23.36 -4.92 10.91
CA ILE A 378 22.27 -5.49 11.72
C ILE A 378 21.56 -6.60 10.95
N THR A 379 21.25 -6.36 9.68
CA THR A 379 20.56 -7.34 8.82
C THR A 379 21.38 -8.62 8.67
N SER A 380 22.67 -8.50 8.37
CA SER A 380 23.56 -9.65 8.19
C SER A 380 23.84 -10.43 9.48
N MET A 381 23.82 -9.76 10.63
CA MET A 381 24.07 -10.37 11.94
C MET A 381 22.80 -10.88 12.62
N ALA A 382 21.62 -10.50 12.11
CA ALA A 382 20.33 -10.77 12.73
C ALA A 382 20.11 -12.28 12.95
N LYS A 383 19.90 -12.66 14.20
CA LYS A 383 19.44 -14.00 14.58
C LYS A 383 17.97 -13.93 14.94
N VAL A 384 17.15 -14.73 14.27
CA VAL A 384 15.70 -14.77 14.48
C VAL A 384 15.23 -16.16 14.89
N GLY A 385 14.08 -16.23 15.57
CA GLY A 385 13.44 -17.49 15.94
C GLY A 385 12.98 -18.29 14.72
N LYS A 386 12.71 -19.59 14.89
CA LYS A 386 12.39 -20.51 13.78
C LYS A 386 11.13 -20.11 13.00
N ASN A 387 10.18 -19.47 13.66
CA ASN A 387 8.91 -19.04 13.08
C ASN A 387 8.95 -17.60 12.55
N PHE A 388 10.13 -16.96 12.55
CA PHE A 388 10.29 -15.56 12.19
C PHE A 388 11.31 -15.37 11.07
N ALA A 389 11.14 -14.29 10.34
CA ALA A 389 12.09 -13.79 9.35
C ALA A 389 12.35 -12.31 9.63
N MET A 390 13.55 -11.84 9.31
CA MET A 390 13.86 -10.42 9.39
C MET A 390 13.26 -9.69 8.19
N CYS A 391 12.74 -8.48 8.43
CA CYS A 391 12.27 -7.57 7.39
C CYS A 391 13.40 -7.25 6.41
N ASP A 392 13.05 -7.05 5.15
CA ASP A 392 13.96 -6.46 4.17
C ASP A 392 14.09 -4.96 4.44
N PHE A 393 15.32 -4.48 4.57
CA PHE A 393 15.64 -3.09 4.86
C PHE A 393 15.97 -2.28 3.61
N ILE A 394 15.66 -2.75 2.40
CA ILE A 394 15.92 -1.99 1.15
C ILE A 394 15.48 -0.52 1.28
N GLN A 395 14.25 -0.24 1.74
CA GLN A 395 13.75 1.13 1.86
C GLN A 395 14.53 1.92 2.91
N VAL A 396 14.75 1.35 4.10
CA VAL A 396 15.49 1.98 5.19
C VAL A 396 16.93 2.27 4.76
N ASN A 397 17.58 1.35 4.05
CA ASN A 397 18.92 1.50 3.49
C ASN A 397 18.98 2.62 2.45
N THR A 398 17.99 2.69 1.56
CA THR A 398 17.88 3.75 0.55
C THR A 398 17.77 5.11 1.23
N VAL A 399 16.87 5.25 2.21
CA VAL A 399 16.72 6.50 2.96
C VAL A 399 17.98 6.83 3.76
N ALA A 400 18.60 5.86 4.42
CA ALA A 400 19.84 6.06 5.16
C ALA A 400 20.95 6.63 4.27
N LYS A 401 21.09 6.10 3.04
CA LYS A 401 22.01 6.62 2.01
C LYS A 401 21.65 8.05 1.59
N CYS A 402 20.37 8.35 1.39
CA CYS A 402 19.93 9.70 1.04
C CYS A 402 20.27 10.74 2.12
N LEU A 403 20.36 10.32 3.37
CA LEU A 403 20.64 11.21 4.52
C LEU A 403 22.14 11.34 4.82
N GLU A 404 23.03 10.64 4.11
CA GLU A 404 24.46 10.73 4.33
C GLU A 404 24.96 12.18 4.17
N GLY A 405 25.82 12.61 5.09
CA GLY A 405 26.33 13.98 5.16
C GLY A 405 25.40 15.00 5.82
N ILE A 406 24.12 14.68 6.05
CA ILE A 406 23.18 15.57 6.74
C ILE A 406 23.27 15.34 8.26
N LYS A 407 23.55 16.41 9.01
CA LYS A 407 23.67 16.36 10.47
C LYS A 407 22.29 16.51 11.13
N LEU A 408 21.60 15.37 11.33
CA LEU A 408 20.37 15.31 12.12
C LEU A 408 20.62 14.68 13.50
N PRO A 409 20.02 15.21 14.59
CA PRO A 409 19.89 14.48 15.85
C PRO A 409 19.19 13.14 15.64
N PHE A 410 19.57 12.11 16.39
CA PHE A 410 18.99 10.78 16.24
C PHE A 410 17.47 10.76 16.42
N GLU A 411 16.95 11.54 17.37
CA GLU A 411 15.50 11.69 17.62
C GLU A 411 14.71 12.16 16.39
N ILE A 412 15.34 12.93 15.50
CA ILE A 412 14.73 13.34 14.24
C ILE A 412 14.98 12.28 13.18
N TYR A 413 16.22 11.81 13.09
CA TYR A 413 16.69 10.83 12.12
C TYR A 413 15.86 9.54 12.10
N LYS A 414 15.52 9.00 13.28
CA LYS A 414 14.72 7.77 13.41
C LYS A 414 13.36 7.84 12.74
N HIS A 415 12.77 9.03 12.63
CA HIS A 415 11.52 9.22 11.90
C HIS A 415 11.76 9.32 10.39
N TYR A 416 12.85 9.96 9.94
CA TYR A 416 13.17 10.01 8.52
C TYR A 416 13.45 8.61 7.94
N LEU A 417 14.14 7.73 8.67
CA LEU A 417 14.42 6.36 8.24
C LEU A 417 13.17 5.56 7.83
N LEU A 418 12.01 5.91 8.38
CA LEU A 418 10.74 5.22 8.18
C LEU A 418 9.82 5.93 7.18
N VAL A 419 10.32 6.96 6.49
CA VAL A 419 9.55 7.67 5.47
C VAL A 419 9.23 6.72 4.31
N PRO A 420 7.97 6.64 3.88
CA PRO A 420 7.60 5.84 2.72
C PRO A 420 8.17 6.44 1.43
N MET A 421 8.81 5.59 0.64
CA MET A 421 9.42 5.91 -0.66
C MET A 421 8.71 5.13 -1.76
N GLY A 422 8.26 5.81 -2.82
CA GLY A 422 7.55 5.23 -3.96
C GLY A 422 8.28 5.35 -5.30
N SER A 423 9.30 6.21 -5.42
CA SER A 423 10.02 6.46 -6.66
C SER A 423 11.47 6.94 -6.43
N SER A 424 12.21 7.15 -7.52
CA SER A 424 13.53 7.79 -7.46
C SER A 424 13.44 9.24 -6.99
N LEU A 425 12.35 9.95 -7.29
CA LEU A 425 12.11 11.32 -6.83
C LEU A 425 12.06 11.41 -5.30
N SER A 426 11.46 10.41 -4.63
CA SER A 426 11.33 10.39 -3.17
C SER A 426 12.69 10.58 -2.49
N SER A 427 13.76 10.01 -3.06
CA SER A 427 15.14 10.11 -2.56
C SER A 427 15.63 11.55 -2.52
N LEU A 428 15.39 12.30 -3.60
CA LEU A 428 15.77 13.70 -3.71
C LEU A 428 14.93 14.57 -2.75
N VAL A 429 13.62 14.34 -2.72
CA VAL A 429 12.68 15.09 -1.86
C VAL A 429 13.01 14.88 -0.38
N VAL A 430 13.22 13.63 0.05
CA VAL A 430 13.56 13.30 1.44
C VAL A 430 14.87 13.96 1.86
N ARG A 431 15.89 13.90 1.00
CA ARG A 431 17.18 14.55 1.25
C ARG A 431 17.03 16.07 1.39
N ALA A 432 16.30 16.71 0.47
CA ALA A 432 16.05 18.15 0.51
C ALA A 432 15.30 18.58 1.78
N TYR A 433 14.26 17.83 2.15
CA TYR A 433 13.52 18.06 3.39
C TYR A 433 14.39 17.88 4.63
N ALA A 434 15.20 16.82 4.68
CA ALA A 434 16.14 16.58 5.78
C ALA A 434 17.20 17.68 5.90
N ALA A 435 17.74 18.16 4.77
CA ALA A 435 18.74 19.22 4.75
C ALA A 435 18.14 20.55 5.24
N SER A 436 16.95 20.92 4.76
CA SER A 436 16.24 22.12 5.24
C SER A 436 15.91 22.02 6.74
N HIS A 437 15.49 20.85 7.21
CA HIS A 437 15.22 20.62 8.63
C HIS A 437 16.50 20.79 9.46
N ALA A 438 17.60 20.15 9.05
CA ALA A 438 18.88 20.23 9.76
C ALA A 438 19.45 21.66 9.83
N LEU A 439 19.36 22.41 8.72
CA LEU A 439 19.97 23.73 8.60
C LEU A 439 19.10 24.85 9.19
N LEU A 440 17.80 24.81 8.94
CA LEU A 440 16.89 25.94 9.23
C LEU A 440 15.93 25.66 10.38
N ASN A 441 15.85 24.41 10.86
CA ASN A 441 14.81 23.93 11.76
C ASN A 441 13.39 24.31 11.28
N ARG A 442 13.23 24.42 9.96
CA ARG A 442 12.00 24.83 9.27
C ARG A 442 12.02 24.26 7.86
N VAL A 443 10.90 23.71 7.42
CA VAL A 443 10.75 23.15 6.08
C VAL A 443 9.56 23.80 5.40
N LYS A 444 9.85 24.62 4.39
CA LYS A 444 8.85 25.22 3.52
C LYS A 444 8.82 24.49 2.19
N ILE A 445 7.61 24.20 1.71
CA ILE A 445 7.45 23.52 0.43
C ILE A 445 7.97 24.37 -0.75
N SER A 446 7.75 25.68 -0.69
CA SER A 446 8.18 26.66 -1.70
C SER A 446 9.69 26.71 -1.90
N ASN A 447 10.47 26.27 -0.91
CA ASN A 447 11.93 26.28 -1.03
C ASN A 447 12.44 25.10 -1.85
N ILE A 448 11.66 24.02 -1.96
CA ILE A 448 12.15 22.73 -2.49
C ILE A 448 11.43 22.39 -3.78
N ILE A 449 10.12 22.65 -3.84
CA ILE A 449 9.32 22.45 -5.03
C ILE A 449 9.33 23.72 -5.88
N ASN A 450 9.43 23.56 -7.19
CA ASN A 450 9.40 24.66 -8.15
C ASN A 450 8.07 25.42 -8.04
N GLU A 451 8.14 26.75 -8.10
CA GLU A 451 6.99 27.64 -7.88
C GLU A 451 5.89 27.41 -8.94
N THR A 452 6.29 27.14 -10.18
CA THR A 452 5.38 26.78 -11.28
C THR A 452 4.52 25.55 -10.98
N CYS A 453 5.08 24.58 -10.24
CA CYS A 453 4.36 23.38 -9.80
C CYS A 453 3.38 23.65 -8.65
N LEU A 454 3.67 24.66 -7.81
CA LEU A 454 2.83 25.04 -6.67
C LEU A 454 1.65 25.92 -7.08
N GLU A 455 1.88 26.83 -8.03
CA GLU A 455 0.83 27.66 -8.61
C GLU A 455 -0.11 26.87 -9.52
N LEU A 456 0.28 25.64 -9.89
CA LEU A 456 -0.47 24.81 -10.83
C LEU A 456 -0.74 25.58 -12.13
N ASN A 457 0.28 26.30 -12.64
CA ASN A 457 0.15 27.07 -13.88
C ASN A 457 0.08 26.10 -15.07
N PHE A 458 -1.13 25.62 -15.29
CA PHE A 458 -1.50 24.57 -16.23
C PHE A 458 -1.91 25.13 -17.60
N GLU A 459 -1.73 26.42 -17.86
CA GLU A 459 -2.01 27.00 -19.18
C GLU A 459 -1.11 26.40 -20.29
N GLU A 460 -0.05 25.67 -19.91
CA GLU A 460 0.80 24.86 -20.80
C GLU A 460 0.41 23.38 -20.91
N LEU A 461 -0.71 22.93 -20.31
CA LEU A 461 -1.20 21.54 -20.44
C LEU A 461 -1.35 21.06 -21.89
N ASN A 462 -1.43 21.99 -22.84
CA ASN A 462 -1.55 21.71 -24.27
C ASN A 462 -0.21 21.40 -24.97
N LYS A 463 0.94 21.46 -24.28
CA LYS A 463 2.29 21.25 -24.89
C LYS A 463 2.95 19.91 -24.55
N ILE A 464 2.50 19.22 -23.50
CA ILE A 464 3.05 17.93 -23.02
C ILE A 464 1.98 16.84 -23.23
N SER A 465 2.38 15.59 -23.46
CA SER A 465 1.40 14.50 -23.57
C SER A 465 0.64 14.31 -22.25
N ALA A 466 -0.63 13.90 -22.32
CA ALA A 466 -1.43 13.69 -21.12
C ALA A 466 -0.84 12.62 -20.17
N ASN A 467 -0.13 11.63 -20.72
CA ASN A 467 0.49 10.58 -19.94
C ASN A 467 1.69 11.10 -19.12
N ASP A 468 2.55 11.90 -19.75
CA ASP A 468 3.69 12.54 -19.08
C ASP A 468 3.20 13.49 -17.99
N GLU A 469 2.15 14.26 -18.27
CA GLU A 469 1.56 15.16 -17.28
C GLU A 469 0.97 14.40 -16.08
N VAL A 470 0.25 13.30 -16.34
CA VAL A 470 -0.24 12.42 -15.25
C VAL A 470 0.93 11.92 -14.41
N LYS A 471 2.04 11.50 -15.04
CA LYS A 471 3.25 11.05 -14.33
C LYS A 471 3.88 12.17 -13.51
N ARG A 472 3.97 13.39 -14.05
CA ARG A 472 4.45 14.59 -13.35
C ARG A 472 3.63 14.87 -12.09
N LEU A 473 2.31 14.80 -12.22
CA LEU A 473 1.37 15.04 -11.14
C LEU A 473 1.38 13.94 -10.07
N GLU A 474 1.58 12.66 -10.46
CA GLU A 474 1.82 11.57 -9.53
C GLU A 474 3.08 11.81 -8.69
N LEU A 475 4.19 12.16 -9.35
CA LEU A 475 5.46 12.45 -8.71
C LEU A 475 5.37 13.68 -7.78
N LEU A 476 4.69 14.74 -8.21
CA LEU A 476 4.42 15.91 -7.37
C LEU A 476 3.57 15.52 -6.16
N TYR A 477 2.47 14.78 -6.35
CA TYR A 477 1.62 14.32 -5.25
C TYR A 477 2.42 13.48 -4.25
N GLU A 478 3.31 12.62 -4.71
CA GLU A 478 4.18 11.82 -3.85
C GLU A 478 5.06 12.71 -2.95
N ALA A 479 5.69 13.75 -3.51
CA ALA A 479 6.48 14.70 -2.73
C ALA A 479 5.65 15.38 -1.63
N LEU A 480 4.41 15.77 -1.95
CA LEU A 480 3.46 16.35 -1.00
C LEU A 480 2.99 15.36 0.07
N ASP A 481 2.86 14.08 -0.29
CA ASP A 481 2.47 13.02 0.64
C ASP A 481 3.58 12.75 1.67
N ILE A 482 4.85 12.80 1.24
CA ILE A 482 6.03 12.76 2.12
C ILE A 482 6.04 13.97 3.06
N TYR A 483 5.79 15.18 2.55
CA TYR A 483 5.65 16.38 3.40
C TYR A 483 4.56 16.18 4.46
N THR A 484 3.40 15.68 4.05
CA THR A 484 2.26 15.43 4.94
C THR A 484 2.66 14.45 6.05
N TRP A 485 3.32 13.35 5.69
CA TRP A 485 3.79 12.35 6.65
C TRP A 485 4.77 12.95 7.67
N LEU A 486 5.77 13.71 7.21
CA LEU A 486 6.75 14.37 8.09
C LEU A 486 6.10 15.46 8.95
N SER A 487 5.12 16.19 8.43
CA SER A 487 4.40 17.21 9.17
C SER A 487 3.62 16.65 10.37
N ASN A 488 3.16 15.40 10.29
CA ASN A 488 2.52 14.73 11.41
C ASN A 488 3.53 14.33 12.51
N LYS A 489 4.81 14.18 12.18
CA LYS A 489 5.89 13.89 13.15
C LYS A 489 6.52 15.16 13.71
N PHE A 490 6.63 16.20 12.90
CA PHE A 490 7.28 17.46 13.25
C PHE A 490 6.40 18.70 12.94
N PRO A 491 5.25 18.89 13.62
CA PRO A 491 4.30 19.96 13.29
C PRO A 491 4.88 21.38 13.42
N SER A 492 5.83 21.59 14.32
CA SER A 492 6.48 22.89 14.53
C SER A 492 7.53 23.25 13.48
N VAL A 493 7.97 22.27 12.67
CA VAL A 493 9.01 22.43 11.64
C VAL A 493 8.37 22.50 10.25
N TYR A 494 7.33 21.71 10.02
CA TYR A 494 6.59 21.58 8.76
C TYR A 494 5.29 22.38 8.82
N LEU A 495 5.37 23.66 8.46
CA LEU A 495 4.32 24.64 8.74
C LEU A 495 3.24 24.72 7.64
N ASP A 496 3.51 24.23 6.44
CA ASP A 496 2.66 24.45 5.26
C ASP A 496 1.58 23.35 5.10
N LYS A 497 1.22 22.65 6.18
CA LYS A 497 0.33 21.47 6.13
C LYS A 497 -1.01 21.76 5.43
N ASN A 498 -1.62 22.90 5.70
CA ASN A 498 -2.90 23.29 5.09
C ASN A 498 -2.76 23.55 3.59
N SER A 499 -1.78 24.36 3.19
CA SER A 499 -1.50 24.66 1.77
C SER A 499 -1.16 23.40 0.98
N VAL A 500 -0.41 22.46 1.58
CA VAL A 500 -0.10 21.16 0.99
C VAL A 500 -1.36 20.32 0.79
N SER A 501 -2.27 20.29 1.77
CA SER A 501 -3.54 19.56 1.66
C SER A 501 -4.43 20.11 0.54
N GLU A 502 -4.52 21.44 0.41
CA GLU A 502 -5.26 22.10 -0.68
C GLU A 502 -4.66 21.74 -2.04
N LEU A 503 -3.33 21.80 -2.16
CA LEU A 503 -2.62 21.47 -3.40
C LEU A 503 -2.84 20.00 -3.81
N LYS A 504 -2.75 19.05 -2.86
CA LYS A 504 -3.05 17.64 -3.10
C LYS A 504 -4.47 17.42 -3.61
N THR A 505 -5.43 18.16 -3.06
CA THR A 505 -6.83 18.12 -3.49
C THR A 505 -6.98 18.60 -4.93
N LYS A 506 -6.32 19.72 -5.27
CA LYS A 506 -6.31 20.26 -6.65
C LYS A 506 -5.65 19.28 -7.63
N ILE A 507 -4.48 18.74 -7.31
CA ILE A 507 -3.78 17.74 -8.15
C ILE A 507 -4.65 16.51 -8.39
N SER A 508 -5.27 15.97 -7.33
CA SER A 508 -6.18 14.83 -7.45
C SER A 508 -7.39 15.15 -8.34
N GLY A 509 -7.89 16.39 -8.29
CA GLY A 509 -8.93 16.88 -9.19
C GLY A 509 -8.47 16.88 -10.65
N VAL A 510 -7.29 17.43 -10.94
CA VAL A 510 -6.72 17.48 -12.30
C VAL A 510 -6.43 16.08 -12.83
N LEU A 511 -5.81 15.22 -12.04
CA LEU A 511 -5.58 13.81 -12.39
C LEU A 511 -6.88 13.08 -12.73
N SER A 512 -7.92 13.30 -11.93
CA SER A 512 -9.22 12.69 -12.19
C SER A 512 -9.81 13.14 -13.52
N ARG A 513 -9.67 14.43 -13.87
CA ARG A 513 -10.10 14.96 -15.17
C ARG A 513 -9.30 14.34 -16.32
N LEU A 514 -7.97 14.33 -16.22
CA LEU A 514 -7.09 13.76 -17.26
C LEU A 514 -7.36 12.28 -17.53
N LEU A 515 -7.70 11.51 -16.49
CA LEU A 515 -8.06 10.10 -16.63
C LEU A 515 -9.49 9.89 -17.14
N SER A 516 -10.36 10.90 -17.05
CA SER A 516 -11.76 10.82 -17.50
C SER A 516 -11.96 11.22 -18.96
N GLU A 517 -10.92 11.71 -19.64
CA GLU A 517 -10.95 12.17 -21.04
C GLU A 517 -9.89 11.43 -21.85
N VAL A 518 -10.21 11.06 -23.10
CA VAL A 518 -9.30 10.37 -24.02
C VAL A 518 -8.27 11.39 -24.53
N TYR A 519 -6.99 11.03 -24.43
CA TYR A 519 -5.89 11.83 -24.94
C TYR A 519 -4.93 10.94 -25.73
N GLU A 520 -4.34 11.48 -26.81
CA GLU A 520 -3.30 10.78 -27.55
C GLU A 520 -2.00 10.71 -26.72
N SER A 521 -1.41 9.52 -26.66
CA SER A 521 -0.07 9.31 -26.10
C SER A 521 0.99 9.83 -27.07
N SER A 522 1.99 10.58 -26.58
CA SER A 522 3.20 10.85 -27.37
C SER A 522 4.04 9.57 -27.52
N SER A 523 4.81 9.49 -28.61
CA SER A 523 5.79 8.40 -28.82
C SER A 523 7.09 8.58 -28.04
N GLU A 524 7.35 9.78 -27.51
CA GLU A 524 8.51 10.10 -26.67
C GLU A 524 8.06 10.21 -25.21
N GLU A 525 8.52 9.28 -24.37
CA GLU A 525 8.27 9.27 -22.93
C GLU A 525 9.36 10.09 -22.23
N LEU A 526 8.96 11.06 -21.42
CA LEU A 526 9.92 11.82 -20.61
C LEU A 526 10.45 10.92 -19.48
N SER A 527 11.78 10.87 -19.34
CA SER A 527 12.38 10.06 -18.27
C SER A 527 12.03 10.59 -16.88
N ASP A 528 11.89 9.69 -15.90
CA ASP A 528 11.66 10.05 -14.48
C ASP A 528 12.73 11.04 -13.96
N SER A 529 13.98 10.93 -14.44
CA SER A 529 15.05 11.86 -14.08
C SER A 529 14.81 13.28 -14.60
N TYR A 530 14.20 13.44 -15.77
CA TYR A 530 13.89 14.76 -16.32
C TYR A 530 12.77 15.41 -15.53
N MET A 531 11.67 14.68 -15.33
CA MET A 531 10.49 15.15 -14.58
C MET A 531 10.84 15.53 -13.14
N SER A 532 11.71 14.74 -12.51
CA SER A 532 12.20 15.04 -11.16
C SER A 532 12.93 16.38 -11.08
N ARG A 533 13.66 16.76 -12.14
CA ARG A 533 14.39 18.04 -12.20
C ARG A 533 13.49 19.25 -12.43
N GLU A 534 12.33 19.06 -13.04
CA GLU A 534 11.34 20.12 -13.18
C GLU A 534 10.60 20.39 -11.88
N ILE A 535 10.31 19.33 -11.11
CA ILE A 535 9.55 19.39 -9.86
C ILE A 535 10.39 20.02 -8.73
N ILE A 536 11.65 19.60 -8.60
CA ILE A 536 12.54 20.08 -7.53
C ILE A 536 13.33 21.31 -8.01
N ARG A 537 13.51 22.31 -7.14
CA ARG A 537 14.37 23.45 -7.45
C ARG A 537 15.82 23.02 -7.69
N PRO A 538 16.51 23.53 -8.73
CA PRO A 538 17.87 23.11 -9.08
C PRO A 538 18.88 23.16 -7.93
N GLU A 539 18.75 24.12 -7.01
CA GLU A 539 19.62 24.26 -5.84
C GLU A 539 19.63 23.02 -4.93
N PHE A 540 18.57 22.20 -4.97
CA PHE A 540 18.43 20.98 -4.16
C PHE A 540 18.70 19.69 -4.95
N ILE A 541 18.99 19.80 -6.25
CA ILE A 541 19.34 18.67 -7.13
C ILE A 541 20.86 18.47 -7.14
N ILE A 542 21.62 19.52 -6.82
CA ILE A 542 23.08 19.49 -6.70
C ILE A 542 23.45 19.43 -5.23
N THR A 543 23.63 18.23 -4.70
CA THR A 543 24.49 17.91 -3.55
C THR A 543 24.69 16.42 -3.46
#